data_AF-A0A3B5LYI2-F1
#
_entry.id   AF-A0A3B5LYI2-F1
#
_cell.length_a   1.000
_cell.length_b   1.000
_cell.length_c   1.000
_cell.angle_alpha   90.00
_cell.angle_beta   90.00
_cell.angle_gamma   90.00
#
_symmetry.space_group_name_H-M   'P 1'
#
loop_
_entity.id
_entity.type
_entity.pdbx_description
1 polymer ?
#
loop_
_entity_poly.entity_id
_entity_poly.type
_entity_poly.pdbx_seq_one_letter_code
_entity_poly.pdbx_strand_id
1 'polypeptide(L)' 'MVTDKVAYIGTSNWSGDYFLNTAGSALVVNQTDSPDPTVQSQLKTVFERDWNSAYSAPIRHGQLLTPGSGCV' A
#
# COMPACT_ATOMS: atom_id res chain seq x y z
N MET A 1 0.85 -4.80 0.04
CA MET A 1 -0.60 -4.80 -0.21
C MET A 1 -1.26 -5.69 0.81
N VAL A 2 -2.37 -5.25 1.40
CA VAL A 2 -3.17 -6.06 2.32
C VAL A 2 -4.55 -6.25 1.71
N THR A 3 -5.04 -7.49 1.73
CA THR A 3 -6.43 -7.84 1.40
C THR A 3 -7.12 -8.32 2.67
N ASP A 4 -8.41 -8.65 2.63
CA ASP A 4 -9.14 -9.14 3.79
C ASP A 4 -8.56 -10.42 4.42
N LYS A 5 -7.85 -11.25 3.63
CA LYS A 5 -7.38 -12.58 4.07
C LYS A 5 -5.91 -12.86 3.81
N VAL A 6 -5.30 -12.16 2.86
CA VAL A 6 -3.94 -12.42 2.38
C VAL A 6 -3.09 -11.17 2.47
N ALA A 7 -1.87 -11.34 2.97
CA ALA A 7 -0.82 -10.33 2.89
C ALA A 7 0.07 -10.59 1.67
N TYR A 8 0.32 -9.53 0.89
CA TYR A 8 1.25 -9.53 -0.23
C TYR A 8 2.36 -8.53 0.04
N ILE A 9 3.60 -9.01 0.06
CA ILE A 9 4.81 -8.21 0.22
C ILE A 9 5.66 -8.46 -1.02
N GLY A 10 6.01 -7.43 -1.76
CA GLY A 10 6.85 -7.57 -2.94
C GLY A 10 7.72 -6.34 -3.16
N THR A 11 8.72 -6.50 -4.02
CA THR A 11 9.65 -5.43 -4.39
C THR A 11 9.15 -4.58 -5.56
N SER A 12 8.13 -5.06 -6.27
CA SER A 12 7.61 -4.42 -7.48
C SER A 12 6.69 -3.25 -7.19
N ASN A 13 6.83 -2.18 -7.97
CA ASN A 13 5.85 -1.11 -8.03
C ASN A 13 4.67 -1.50 -8.96
N TRP A 14 3.66 -0.63 -9.06
CA TRP A 14 2.48 -0.85 -9.92
C TRP A 14 2.57 -0.07 -11.23
N SER A 15 3.78 0.03 -11.79
CA SER A 15 3.98 0.65 -13.10
C SER A 15 3.92 -0.41 -14.20
N GLY A 16 3.24 -0.09 -15.30
CA GLY A 16 3.08 -1.02 -16.43
C GLY A 16 4.41 -1.39 -17.11
N ASP A 17 5.41 -0.52 -17.03
CA ASP A 17 6.75 -0.72 -17.59
C ASP A 17 7.71 -1.49 -16.67
N TYR A 18 7.34 -1.67 -15.39
CA TYR A 18 8.20 -2.31 -14.40
C TYR A 18 8.37 -3.81 -14.65
N PHE A 19 7.31 -4.47 -15.13
CA PHE A 19 7.28 -5.92 -15.37
C PHE A 19 8.13 -6.37 -16.55
N LEU A 20 8.58 -5.46 -17.41
CA LEU A 20 9.35 -5.79 -18.61
C LEU A 20 10.85 -5.85 -18.35
N ASN A 21 11.36 -5.01 -17.45
CA ASN A 21 12.79 -4.73 -17.35
C ASN A 21 13.39 -5.03 -15.97
N THR A 22 12.57 -5.38 -14.98
CA THR A 22 13.05 -5.60 -13.60
C THR A 22 12.60 -6.96 -13.07
N ALA A 23 13.55 -7.72 -12.52
CA ALA A 23 13.25 -8.93 -11.77
C ALA A 23 12.74 -8.55 -10.38
N GLY A 24 11.47 -8.85 -10.11
CA GLY A 24 10.83 -8.68 -8.81
C GLY A 24 10.78 -9.98 -8.01
N SER A 25 10.62 -9.88 -6.70
CA SER A 25 10.26 -11.00 -5.83
C SER A 25 9.08 -10.62 -4.95
N ALA A 26 8.29 -11.61 -4.55
CA ALA A 26 7.14 -11.42 -3.68
C ALA A 26 6.92 -12.61 -2.76
N LEU A 27 6.40 -12.33 -1.57
CA LEU A 27 5.92 -13.27 -0.58
C LEU A 27 4.40 -13.09 -0.42
N VAL A 28 3.69 -14.21 -0.54
CA VAL A 28 2.25 -14.29 -0.34
C VAL A 28 1.99 -15.09 0.93
N VAL A 29 1.31 -14.50 1.90
CA VAL A 29 1.00 -15.13 3.19
C VAL A 29 -0.51 -15.26 3.35
N ASN A 30 -0.99 -16.50 3.44
CA ASN A 30 -2.38 -16.83 3.74
C ASN A 30 -2.45 -17.56 5.09
N GLN A 31 -3.09 -16.93 6.06
CA GLN A 31 -3.22 -17.40 7.44
C GLN A 31 -4.70 -17.43 7.88
N THR A 32 -5.62 -17.70 6.95
CA THR A 32 -7.08 -17.61 7.18
C THR A 32 -7.56 -18.40 8.41
N ASP A 33 -6.92 -19.54 8.72
CA ASP A 33 -7.28 -20.40 9.87
C ASP A 33 -6.24 -20.36 11.01
N SER A 34 -5.37 -19.35 11.04
CA SER A 34 -4.35 -19.20 12.09
C SER A 34 -4.85 -18.30 13.23
N PRO A 35 -4.41 -18.55 14.48
CA PRO A 35 -4.69 -17.63 15.58
C PRO A 35 -3.96 -16.29 15.37
N ASP A 36 -4.58 -15.21 15.84
CA ASP A 36 -3.97 -13.89 15.82
C ASP A 36 -2.80 -13.74 16.83
N PRO A 37 -1.83 -12.84 16.57
CA PRO A 37 -1.78 -11.92 15.43
C PRO A 37 -1.18 -12.56 14.16
N THR A 38 -1.95 -12.56 13.08
CA THR A 38 -1.45 -12.96 11.75
C THR A 38 -0.58 -11.87 11.12
N VAL A 39 0.27 -12.23 10.15
CA VAL A 39 1.02 -11.27 9.33
C VAL A 39 0.07 -10.34 8.58
N GLN A 40 -1.08 -10.87 8.15
CA GLN A 40 -2.13 -10.07 7.52
C GLN A 40 -2.70 -9.01 8.48
N SER A 41 -3.02 -9.37 9.73
CA SER A 41 -3.61 -8.41 10.68
C SER A 41 -2.61 -7.34 11.12
N GLN A 42 -1.32 -7.70 11.20
CA GLN A 42 -0.23 -6.73 11.37
C GLN A 42 -0.11 -5.77 10.17
N LEU A 43 -0.11 -6.29 8.94
CA LEU A 43 -0.06 -5.45 7.73
C LEU A 43 -1.27 -4.53 7.62
N LYS A 44 -2.46 -5.01 7.99
CA LYS A 44 -3.67 -4.19 8.06
C LYS A 44 -3.51 -3.02 9.03
N THR A 45 -2.91 -3.27 10.19
CA THR A 45 -2.67 -2.22 11.19
C THR A 45 -1.73 -1.13 10.65
N VAL A 46 -0.68 -1.49 9.93
CA VAL A 46 0.22 -0.53 9.26
C VAL A 46 -0.53 0.25 8.18
N PHE A 47 -1.32 -0.43 7.36
CA PHE A 47 -2.15 0.21 6.34
C PHE A 47 -3.10 1.26 6.94
N GLU A 48 -3.86 0.90 7.97
CA GLU A 48 -4.83 1.81 8.61
C GLU A 48 -4.15 3.01 9.28
N ARG A 49 -2.98 2.80 9.90
CA ARG A 49 -2.17 3.89 10.46
C ARG A 49 -1.81 4.90 9.38
N ASP A 50 -1.34 4.42 8.23
CA ASP A 50 -0.89 5.29 7.14
C ASP A 50 -2.08 5.93 6.44
N TRP A 51 -3.13 5.17 6.15
CA TRP A 51 -4.33 5.66 5.47
C TRP A 51 -5.04 6.78 6.24
N ASN A 52 -5.17 6.64 7.55
CA ASN A 52 -5.85 7.62 8.41
C ASN A 52 -4.88 8.67 9.01
N SER A 53 -3.65 8.73 8.52
CA SER A 53 -2.62 9.66 8.99
C SER A 53 -2.91 11.10 8.59
N ALA A 54 -2.46 12.06 9.41
CA ALA A 54 -2.48 13.49 9.07
C ALA A 54 -1.62 13.83 7.83
N TYR A 55 -0.71 12.93 7.42
CA TYR A 55 0.12 13.07 6.22
C TYR A 55 -0.55 12.53 4.95
N SER A 56 -1.73 11.90 5.06
CA SER A 56 -2.46 11.37 3.92
C SER A 56 -3.30 12.45 3.25
N ALA A 57 -3.17 12.57 1.93
CA ALA A 57 -3.90 13.54 1.13
C ALA A 57 -4.74 12.85 0.05
N PRO A 58 -5.98 13.32 -0.23
CA PRO A 58 -6.80 12.76 -1.28
C PRO A 58 -6.18 13.01 -2.65
N ILE A 59 -6.17 11.98 -3.49
CA ILE A 59 -5.76 12.11 -4.89
C ILE A 59 -6.90 12.83 -5.63
N ARG A 60 -6.65 14.08 -6.04
CA ARG A 60 -7.61 14.88 -6.80
C ARG A 60 -7.29 14.81 -8.28
N HIS A 61 -8.28 14.45 -9.09
CA HIS A 61 -8.15 14.51 -10.54
C HIS A 61 -8.32 15.96 -11.02
N GLY A 62 -7.32 16.51 -11.72
CA GLY A 62 -7.42 17.82 -12.39
C GLY A 62 -7.03 19.07 -11.57
N GLN A 63 -6.32 18.93 -10.45
CA GLN A 63 -5.81 20.12 -9.75
C GLN A 63 -4.55 20.65 -10.46
N LEU A 64 -4.72 21.66 -11.31
CA LEU A 64 -3.62 22.52 -11.75
C LEU A 64 -2.89 23.01 -10.50
N LEU A 65 -1.57 22.84 -10.45
CA LEU A 65 -0.71 23.45 -9.44
C LEU A 65 -0.84 24.98 -9.58
N THR A 66 -1.82 25.57 -8.91
CA THR A 66 -1.83 27.02 -8.72
C THR A 66 -0.67 27.34 -7.78
N PRO A 67 0.27 28.21 -8.18
CA PRO A 67 1.38 28.59 -7.32
C PRO A 67 0.81 29.19 -6.03
N GLY A 68 1.06 28.56 -4.87
CA GLY A 68 0.73 29.13 -3.57
C GLY A 68 -0.04 28.23 -2.59
N SER A 69 -0.52 27.05 -2.99
CA SER A 69 -1.09 26.11 -2.02
C SER A 69 0.02 25.25 -1.41
N GLY A 70 0.84 25.88 -0.58
CA GLY A 70 1.78 25.19 0.30
C GLY A 70 1.02 24.30 1.27
N CYS A 71 1.55 23.09 1.47
CA CYS A 71 1.21 22.23 2.57
C CYS A 71 1.33 23.01 3.88
N VAL A 72 0.32 22.92 4.73
CA VAL A 72 0.48 23.14 6.17
C VAL A 72 1.19 21.92 6.75
#